data_AF-A0A964VMM4-F1
#
_entry.id   AF-A0A964VMM4-F1
#
_cell.length_a   1.000
_cell.length_b   1.000
_cell.length_c   1.000
_cell.angle_alpha   90.00
_cell.angle_beta   90.00
_cell.angle_gamma   90.00
#
_symmetry.space_group_name_H-M   'P 1'
#
loop_
_entity.id
_entity.type
_entity.pdbx_description
1 polymer ?
#
loop_
_entity_poly.entity_id
_entity_poly.type
_entity_poly.pdbx_seq_one_letter_code
_entity_poly.pdbx_strand_id
1 'polypeptide(L)' 'MKKTIFQKIGDDAVRAKTDKVWKDWFKILDKFDLKESGHTQAAKYLREKHGLSDWWAQAVTIRYEWERGLRGKNSTR' A
#
# COMPACT_ATOMS: atom_id res chain seq x y z
N MET A 1 17.59 -8.25 0.09
CA MET A 1 16.23 -7.72 0.40
C MET A 1 16.30 -6.20 0.47
N LYS A 2 15.70 -5.45 -0.49
CA LYS A 2 15.64 -3.99 -0.41
C LYS A 2 14.47 -3.60 0.52
N LYS A 3 14.76 -3.24 1.78
CA LYS A 3 13.77 -2.55 2.64
C LYS A 3 13.40 -1.25 1.93
N THR A 4 12.19 -1.17 1.40
CA THR A 4 11.69 0.05 0.77
C THR A 4 11.47 1.12 1.85
N ILE A 5 11.70 2.38 1.49
CA ILE A 5 11.53 3.55 2.37
C ILE A 5 10.16 3.56 3.08
N PHE A 6 9.14 2.98 2.45
CA PHE A 6 7.77 2.87 2.98
C PHE A 6 7.67 2.05 4.26
N GLN A 7 8.61 1.12 4.52
CA GLN A 7 8.58 0.38 5.79
C GLN A 7 8.94 1.24 7.00
N LYS A 8 9.75 2.28 6.78
CA LYS A 8 10.25 3.17 7.85
C LYS A 8 9.29 4.30 8.18
N ILE A 9 8.27 4.51 7.35
CA ILE A 9 7.27 5.55 7.56
C ILE A 9 6.28 5.06 8.63
N GLY A 10 6.23 5.76 9.76
CA GLY A 10 5.28 5.48 10.83
C GLY A 10 3.86 5.94 10.48
N ASP A 11 2.87 5.44 11.24
CA ASP A 11 1.46 5.78 11.07
C ASP A 11 1.19 7.29 11.12
N ASP A 12 1.94 8.03 11.95
CA ASP A 12 1.81 9.47 12.11
C ASP A 12 2.14 10.23 10.81
N ALA A 13 3.23 9.85 10.15
CA ALA A 13 3.65 10.45 8.88
C ALA A 13 2.67 10.16 7.74
N VAL A 14 2.04 8.97 7.75
CA VAL A 14 1.00 8.61 6.78
C VAL A 14 -0.28 9.40 7.04
N ARG A 15 -0.68 9.49 8.30
CA ARG A 15 -1.86 10.26 8.70
C ARG A 15 -1.70 11.74 8.36
N ALA A 16 -0.52 12.31 8.57
CA ALA A 16 -0.24 13.71 8.23
C ALA A 16 -0.32 14.01 6.72
N LYS A 17 -0.26 12.99 5.85
CA LYS A 17 -0.29 13.15 4.39
C LYS A 17 -1.53 12.60 3.71
N THR A 18 -2.22 11.65 4.33
CA THR A 18 -3.33 10.90 3.74
C THR A 18 -4.57 10.89 4.63
N ASP A 19 -4.53 11.58 5.78
CA ASP A 19 -5.57 11.65 6.81
C ASP A 19 -5.94 10.29 7.45
N LYS A 20 -5.22 9.23 7.12
CA LYS A 20 -5.47 7.87 7.61
C LYS A 20 -4.17 7.18 7.99
N VAL A 21 -4.26 6.24 8.92
CA VAL A 21 -3.12 5.40 9.34
C VAL A 21 -3.01 4.16 8.45
N TRP A 22 -1.90 3.42 8.55
CA TRP A 22 -1.68 2.23 7.73
C TRP A 22 -2.78 1.19 7.89
N LYS A 23 -3.23 0.95 9.12
CA LYS A 23 -4.32 0.00 9.41
C LYS A 23 -5.61 0.31 8.66
N ASP A 24 -5.97 1.57 8.51
CA ASP A 24 -7.20 1.96 7.80
C ASP A 24 -7.04 1.74 6.30
N TRP A 25 -5.87 2.09 5.75
CA TRP A 25 -5.56 1.79 4.36
C TRP A 25 -5.59 0.30 4.05
N PHE A 26 -5.06 -0.53 4.95
CA PHE A 26 -5.11 -1.98 4.75
C PHE A 26 -6.53 -2.52 4.80
N LYS A 27 -7.41 -1.98 5.65
CA LYS A 27 -8.84 -2.35 5.64
C LYS A 27 -9.53 -1.94 4.34
N ILE A 28 -9.18 -0.78 3.78
CA ILE A 28 -9.71 -0.32 2.50
C ILE A 28 -9.26 -1.25 1.36
N LEU A 29 -7.97 -1.60 1.33
CA LEU A 29 -7.40 -2.49 0.32
C LEU A 29 -7.86 -3.95 0.47
N ASP A 30 -8.15 -4.40 1.68
CA ASP A 30 -8.75 -5.71 1.96
C ASP A 30 -10.15 -5.79 1.38
N LYS A 31 -10.96 -4.74 1.54
CA LYS A 31 -12.29 -4.64 0.91
C LYS A 31 -12.25 -4.49 -0.62
N PHE A 32 -11.19 -3.89 -1.15
CA PHE A 32 -11.00 -3.72 -2.59
C PHE A 32 -10.52 -5.00 -3.30
N ASP A 33 -10.14 -6.03 -2.54
CA ASP A 33 -9.50 -7.24 -3.03
C ASP A 33 -8.31 -6.96 -3.96
N LEU A 34 -7.24 -6.42 -3.36
CA LEU A 34 -5.99 -6.14 -4.09
C LEU A 34 -5.40 -7.39 -4.74
N LYS A 35 -5.70 -8.59 -4.22
CA LYS A 35 -5.18 -9.87 -4.72
C LYS A 35 -5.76 -10.22 -6.09
N GLU A 36 -7.05 -9.99 -6.31
CA GLU A 36 -7.68 -10.15 -7.63
C GLU A 36 -7.46 -8.93 -8.55
N SER A 37 -7.61 -7.71 -8.03
CA SER A 37 -7.57 -6.48 -8.84
C SER A 37 -6.15 -6.10 -9.31
N GLY A 38 -5.14 -6.48 -8.52
CA GLY A 38 -3.74 -6.17 -8.79
C GLY A 38 -3.29 -4.76 -8.39
N HIS A 39 -1.96 -4.58 -8.32
CA HIS A 39 -1.34 -3.38 -7.77
C HIS A 39 -1.75 -2.07 -8.49
N THR A 40 -1.92 -2.12 -9.82
CA THR A 40 -2.22 -0.95 -10.64
C THR A 40 -3.62 -0.41 -10.35
N GLN A 41 -4.61 -1.31 -10.25
CA GLN A 41 -5.98 -0.93 -9.95
C GLN A 41 -6.10 -0.43 -8.51
N ALA A 42 -5.41 -1.05 -7.56
CA ALA A 42 -5.37 -0.57 -6.18
C ALA A 42 -4.78 0.84 -6.07
N ALA A 43 -3.64 1.09 -6.74
CA ALA A 43 -3.05 2.43 -6.76
C ALA A 43 -4.01 3.45 -7.42
N LYS A 44 -4.65 3.09 -8.54
CA LYS A 44 -5.63 3.95 -9.21
C LYS A 44 -6.83 4.25 -8.29
N TYR A 45 -7.37 3.22 -7.62
CA TYR A 45 -8.47 3.35 -6.67
C TYR A 45 -8.10 4.31 -5.53
N LEU A 46 -6.90 4.20 -4.97
CA LEU A 46 -6.42 5.10 -3.91
C LEU A 46 -6.31 6.55 -4.39
N ARG A 47 -5.82 6.79 -5.62
CA ARG A 47 -5.79 8.15 -6.18
C ARG A 47 -7.19 8.70 -6.45
N GLU A 48 -8.05 7.92 -7.11
CA GLU A 48 -9.36 8.40 -7.57
C GLU A 48 -10.39 8.52 -6.44
N LYS A 49 -10.44 7.55 -5.52
CA LYS A 49 -11.42 7.55 -4.42
C LYS A 49 -10.95 8.33 -3.21
N HIS A 50 -9.64 8.40 -2.99
CA HIS A 50 -9.09 8.97 -1.76
C HIS A 50 -8.13 10.14 -2.00
N GLY A 51 -7.89 10.53 -3.25
CA GLY A 51 -7.05 11.69 -3.56
C GLY A 51 -5.58 11.51 -3.21
N LEU A 52 -5.10 10.27 -3.01
CA LEU A 52 -3.68 10.06 -2.73
C LEU A 52 -2.84 10.50 -3.92
N SER A 53 -1.65 11.02 -3.64
CA SER A 53 -0.66 11.21 -4.70
C SER A 53 -0.17 9.86 -5.22
N ASP A 54 0.32 9.83 -6.46
CA ASP A 54 0.85 8.63 -7.12
C ASP A 54 1.82 7.84 -6.24
N TRP A 55 2.72 8.57 -5.59
CA TRP A 55 3.73 7.98 -4.72
C TRP A 55 3.11 7.33 -3.48
N TRP A 56 2.14 7.99 -2.82
CA TRP A 56 1.48 7.43 -1.64
C TRP A 56 0.60 6.24 -1.99
N ALA A 57 -0.09 6.27 -3.13
CA ALA A 57 -0.88 5.15 -3.63
C ALA A 57 0.01 3.90 -3.85
N GLN A 58 1.20 4.07 -4.44
CA GLN A 58 2.17 2.98 -4.58
C GLN A 58 2.73 2.53 -3.22
N ALA A 59 3.07 3.47 -2.33
CA ALA A 59 3.60 3.18 -1.00
C ALA A 59 2.66 2.28 -0.20
N VAL A 60 1.37 2.64 -0.17
CA VAL A 60 0.30 1.91 0.51
C VAL A 60 0.08 0.53 -0.11
N THR A 61 0.00 0.45 -1.43
CA THR A 61 -0.14 -0.82 -2.16
C THR A 61 1.03 -1.76 -1.86
N ILE A 62 2.28 -1.27 -1.98
CA ILE A 62 3.49 -2.07 -1.73
C ILE A 62 3.51 -2.54 -0.28
N ARG A 63 3.29 -1.64 0.69
CA ARG A 63 3.32 -2.00 2.11
C ARG A 63 2.25 -3.06 2.43
N TYR A 64 1.06 -2.94 1.85
CA TYR A 64 -0.01 -3.93 1.99
C TYR A 64 0.39 -5.30 1.45
N GLU A 65 0.99 -5.38 0.24
CA GLU A 65 1.45 -6.64 -0.33
C GLU A 65 2.48 -7.36 0.55
N TRP A 66 3.37 -6.59 1.18
CA TRP A 66 4.34 -7.12 2.13
C TRP A 66 3.66 -7.64 3.39
N GLU A 67 2.72 -6.89 3.97
CA GLU A 67 2.07 -7.24 5.23
C GLU A 67 1.12 -8.44 5.08
N ARG A 68 0.54 -8.62 3.88
CA ARG A 68 -0.28 -9.79 3.53
C ARG A 68 0.54 -10.98 3.01
N GLY A 69 1.86 -10.84 2.91
CA GLY A 69 2.72 -11.90 2.38
C GLY A 69 2.45 -12.23 0.90
N LEU A 70 1.75 -11.36 0.16
CA LEU A 70 1.54 -11.49 -1.28
C LEU A 70 2.88 -11.40 -2.03
N ARG A 71 3.85 -10.69 -1.45
CA ARG A 71 5.27 -10.79 -1.82
C ARG A 71 5.96 -11.96 -1.11
N GLY A 72 5.48 -13.17 -1.37
CA GLY A 72 6.20 -14.41 -1.12
C GLY A 72 6.95 -14.84 -2.38
N LYS A 73 8.29 -14.94 -2.30
CA LYS A 73 9.17 -15.69 -3.22
C LYS A 73 9.31 -15.15 -4.66
N ASN A 74 10.16 -14.15 -4.83
CA ASN A 74 11.11 -14.15 -5.96
C ASN A 74 12.48 -13.72 -5.41
N SER A 75 13.05 -14.59 -4.57
CA SER A 75 14.49 -14.65 -4.34
C SER A 75 14.97 -15.95 -4.98
N THR A 76 15.05 -15.94 -6.31
CA THR A 76 15.90 -16.86 -7.04
C THR A 76 16.75 -16.00 -7.97
N ARG A 77 17.93 -15.66 -7.49
CA ARG A 77 19.11 -15.52 -8.33
C ARG A 77 19.97 -16.73 -8.02
#